data_AF-A0A2V9KY07-F1
#
_entry.id   AF-A0A2V9KY07-F1
#
_cell.length_a   1.000
_cell.length_b   1.000
_cell.length_c   1.000
_cell.angle_alpha   90.00
_cell.angle_beta   90.00
_cell.angle_gamma   90.00
#
_symmetry.space_group_name_H-M   'P 1'
#
loop_
_entity.id
_entity.type
_entity.pdbx_description
1 polymer ?
#
loop_
_entity_poly.entity_id
_entity_poly.type
_entity_poly.pdbx_seq_one_letter_code
_entity_poly.pdbx_strand_id
1 'polypeptide(L)' 'MYRESCSDHILRVIELPAEVVAGKVAATLRDGVLQLTMPKAAPAKKVVPMASNVA' A
#
# COMPACT_ATOMS: atom_id res chain seq x y z
N MET A 1 32.67 -18.28 -16.47
CA MET A 1 31.50 -18.19 -15.58
C MET A 1 30.46 -17.31 -16.26
N TYR A 2 29.36 -17.88 -16.74
CA TYR A 2 28.27 -17.16 -17.40
C TYR A 2 27.17 -16.86 -16.36
N ARG A 3 26.62 -15.63 -16.33
CA ARG A 3 25.61 -15.19 -15.35
C ARG A 3 24.59 -14.30 -16.08
N GLU A 4 23.36 -14.76 -16.16
CA GLU A 4 22.40 -14.35 -17.20
C GLU A 4 21.63 -13.06 -16.90
N SER A 5 21.54 -12.63 -15.64
CA SER A 5 21.05 -11.30 -15.27
C SER A 5 21.48 -10.95 -13.86
N CYS A 6 22.19 -9.83 -13.70
CA CYS A 6 22.49 -9.29 -12.38
C CYS A 6 22.35 -7.79 -12.41
N SER A 7 21.31 -7.30 -11.74
CA SER A 7 21.35 -5.99 -11.14
C SER A 7 21.52 -6.22 -9.65
N ASP A 8 22.53 -5.59 -9.06
CA ASP A 8 22.76 -5.67 -7.61
C ASP A 8 21.71 -4.85 -6.83
N HIS A 9 20.88 -4.07 -7.55
CA HIS A 9 19.87 -3.19 -7.00
C HIS A 9 18.54 -3.33 -7.77
N ILE A 10 17.43 -3.38 -7.04
CA ILE A 10 16.09 -3.36 -7.60
C ILE A 10 15.22 -2.39 -6.81
N LEU A 11 14.50 -1.52 -7.52
CA LEU A 11 13.52 -0.60 -6.96
C LEU A 11 12.23 -0.68 -7.78
N ARG A 12 11.10 -0.73 -7.09
CA ARG A 12 9.76 -0.62 -7.67
C ARG A 12 8.97 0.40 -6.87
N VAL A 13 8.30 1.29 -7.58
CA VAL A 13 7.32 2.22 -7.01
C VAL A 13 5.96 1.83 -7.57
N ILE A 14 5.00 1.58 -6.68
CA ILE A 14 3.65 1.15 -7.03
C ILE A 14 2.68 2.10 -6.35
N GLU A 15 1.87 2.79 -7.12
CA GLU A 15 0.76 3.59 -6.57
C GLU A 15 -0.32 2.65 -6.04
N LEU A 16 -0.68 2.83 -4.77
CA LEU A 16 -1.71 2.03 -4.14
C LEU A 16 -3.09 2.62 -4.41
N PRO A 17 -4.13 1.79 -4.63
CA PRO A 17 -5.48 2.27 -4.91
C PRO A 17 -6.21 2.82 -3.68
N ALA A 18 -5.59 2.76 -2.50
CA ALA A 18 -6.14 3.25 -1.24
C ALA A 18 -5.02 3.55 -0.24
N GLU A 19 -5.33 4.39 0.74
CA GLU A 19 -4.47 4.62 1.90
C GLU A 19 -4.33 3.34 2.74
N VAL A 20 -3.14 3.16 3.35
CA VAL A 20 -2.79 2.01 4.17
C VAL A 20 -2.33 2.44 5.56
N VAL A 21 -2.53 1.58 6.57
CA VAL A 21 -2.04 1.84 7.92
C VAL A 21 -0.55 1.47 7.98
N ALA A 22 0.34 2.44 7.73
CA ALA A 22 1.78 2.21 7.61
C ALA A 22 2.39 1.42 8.78
N GLY A 23 1.99 1.73 10.02
CA GLY A 23 2.47 1.03 11.23
C GLY A 23 2.00 -0.42 11.39
N LYS A 24 1.15 -0.93 10.48
CA LYS A 24 0.63 -2.30 10.49
C LYS A 24 1.02 -3.10 9.23
N VAL A 25 1.95 -2.58 8.44
CA VAL A 25 2.47 -3.29 7.27
C VAL A 25 3.40 -4.42 7.72
N ALA A 26 3.26 -5.59 7.09
CA ALA A 26 4.13 -6.74 7.31
C ALA A 26 4.71 -7.23 5.98
N ALA A 27 5.93 -7.79 6.03
CA ALA A 27 6.60 -8.37 4.88
C ALA A 27 7.19 -9.74 5.24
N THR A 28 7.12 -10.68 4.30
CA THR A 28 7.80 -11.98 4.41
C THR A 28 8.51 -12.31 3.11
N LEU A 29 9.74 -12.82 3.20
CA LEU A 29 10.49 -13.36 2.07
C LEU A 29 10.61 -14.88 2.26
N ARG A 30 9.98 -15.65 1.38
CA ARG A 30 10.03 -17.12 1.39
C ARG A 30 10.09 -17.63 -0.04
N ASP A 31 10.95 -18.62 -0.27
CA ASP A 31 11.10 -19.29 -1.58
C ASP A 31 11.31 -18.33 -2.76
N GLY A 32 12.05 -17.24 -2.52
CA GLY A 32 12.35 -16.21 -3.53
C GLY A 32 11.21 -15.21 -3.81
N VAL A 33 10.11 -15.25 -3.06
CA VAL A 33 8.95 -14.37 -3.22
C VAL A 33 8.83 -13.41 -2.03
N LEU A 34 8.84 -12.11 -2.32
CA LEU A 34 8.52 -11.08 -1.34
C LEU A 34 7.00 -10.85 -1.30
N GLN A 35 6.38 -11.22 -0.19
CA GLN A 35 4.97 -10.96 0.07
C GLN A 35 4.83 -9.76 1.04
N LEU A 36 3.98 -8.80 0.68
CA LEU A 36 3.65 -7.63 1.50
C LEU A 36 2.17 -7.69 1.89
N THR A 37 1.88 -7.54 3.18
CA THR A 37 0.51 -7.43 3.71
C THR A 37 0.31 -6.02 4.25
N MET A 38 -0.57 -5.25 3.61
CA MET A 38 -0.82 -3.83 3.92
C MET A 38 -2.30 -3.60 4.21
N PRO A 39 -2.72 -3.51 5.49
CA PRO A 39 -4.10 -3.24 5.83
C PRO A 39 -4.53 -1.85 5.32
N LYS A 40 -5.66 -1.80 4.61
CA LYS A 40 -6.26 -0.53 4.19
C LYS A 40 -6.61 0.32 5.42
N ALA A 41 -6.38 1.62 5.33
CA ALA A 41 -6.86 2.56 6.33
C ALA A 41 -8.40 2.55 6.36
N ALA A 42 -8.98 2.78 7.54
CA ALA A 42 -10.42 2.96 7.63
C ALA A 42 -10.81 4.21 6.82
N PRO A 43 -11.86 4.15 5.99
CA PRO A 43 -12.29 5.31 5.22
C PRO A 43 -12.64 6.45 6.18
N ALA A 44 -12.17 7.66 5.87
CA ALA A 44 -12.59 8.85 6.60
C ALA A 44 -14.12 8.92 6.60
N LYS A 45 -14.72 9.25 7.76
CA LYS A 45 -16.16 9.47 7.83
C LYS A 45 -16.51 10.57 6.82
N LYS A 46 -17.35 10.25 5.84
CA LYS A 46 -17.93 11.26 4.96
C LYS A 46 -18.82 12.16 5.82
N VAL A 47 -18.37 13.37 6.08
CA VAL A 47 -19.23 14.40 6.66
C VAL A 47 -20.17 14.83 5.53
N VAL A 48 -21.42 14.40 5.60
CA VAL A 48 -22.46 14.92 4.71
C VAL A 48 -22.81 16.31 5.25
N PRO A 49 -22.58 17.40 4.50
CA PRO A 49 -23.00 18.71 4.97
C PRO A 49 -24.53 18.71 5.10
N MET A 50 -25.01 18.98 6.31
CA MET A 50 -26.45 19.07 6.58
C MET A 50 -26.97 20.31 5.86
N ALA A 51 -27.95 20.13 4.96
CA ALA A 51 -28.60 21.25 4.29
C ALA A 51 -29.28 22.13 5.35
N SER A 52 -28.83 23.39 5.43
CA SER A 52 -29.43 24.39 6.31
C SER A 52 -30.72 24.89 5.66
N ASN A 53 -31.87 24.47 6.18
CA ASN A 53 -33.16 25.09 5.85
C ASN A 53 -33.36 26.26 6.80
N VAL A 54 -32.91 27.46 6.39
CA VAL A 54 -33.36 28.71 6.99
C VAL A 54 -34.72 29.04 6.38
N ALA A 55 -35.74 29.04 7.23
CA ALA A 55 -37.11 29.46 6.93
C ALA A 55 -37.23 30.99 6.91
#